data_AF-A0A932VCC3-F1
#
_entry.id   AF-A0A932VCC3-F1
#
_cell.length_a   1.000
_cell.length_b   1.000
_cell.length_c   1.000
_cell.angle_alpha   90.00
_cell.angle_beta   90.00
_cell.angle_gamma   90.00
#
_symmetry.space_group_name_H-M   'P 1'
#
loop_
_entity.id
_entity.type
_entity.pdbx_description
1 polymer ?
#
loop_
_entity_poly.entity_id
_entity_poly.type
_entity_poly.pdbx_seq_one_letter_code
_entity_poly.pdbx_strand_id
1 'polypeptide(L)' 'MIIRYRQAHGLKQKELSSKLGVDEARMSEILHYKIENFTLDRLVGYAQALYPNLKLNLVAA' A
#
# COMPACT_ATOMS: atom_id res chain seq x y z
N MET A 1 -2.73 6.67 -2.73
CA MET A 1 -3.14 5.30 -3.13
C MET A 1 -1.93 4.52 -3.65
N ILE A 2 -1.86 3.23 -3.35
CA ILE A 2 -0.71 2.36 -3.67
C ILE A 2 -0.50 2.25 -5.20
N ILE A 3 -1.59 2.17 -5.98
CA ILE A 3 -1.52 2.15 -7.46
C ILE A 3 -0.91 3.43 -8.04
N ARG A 4 -1.27 4.60 -7.49
CA ARG A 4 -0.69 5.88 -7.93
C ARG A 4 0.81 5.94 -7.67
N TYR A 5 1.26 5.39 -6.53
CA TYR A 5 2.68 5.27 -6.24
C TYR A 5 3.37 4.40 -7.30
N ARG A 6 2.81 3.23 -7.61
CA ARG A 6 3.35 2.33 -8.65
C ARG A 6 3.54 3.05 -9.98
N GLN A 7 2.51 3.77 -10.43
CA GLN A 7 2.52 4.48 -11.71
C GLN A 7 3.54 5.63 -11.72
N ALA A 8 3.58 6.45 -10.66
CA ALA A 8 4.51 7.58 -10.57
C ALA A 8 5.98 7.15 -10.53
N HIS A 9 6.26 5.96 -9.99
CA HIS A 9 7.61 5.42 -9.86
C HIS A 9 7.96 4.35 -10.92
N GLY A 10 7.05 4.04 -11.86
CA GLY A 10 7.30 3.05 -12.92
C GLY A 10 7.58 1.63 -12.41
N LEU A 11 7.11 1.27 -11.22
CA LEU A 11 7.45 0.00 -10.57
C LEU A 11 6.66 -1.18 -11.15
N LYS A 12 7.35 -2.29 -11.37
CA LYS A 12 6.71 -3.60 -11.60
C LYS A 12 6.07 -4.10 -10.31
N GLN A 13 5.11 -5.02 -10.45
CA GLN A 13 4.40 -5.63 -9.33
C GLN A 13 5.36 -6.27 -8.31
N LYS A 14 6.35 -7.02 -8.79
CA LYS A 14 7.38 -7.66 -7.95
C LYS A 14 8.22 -6.67 -7.15
N GLU A 15 8.59 -5.54 -7.76
CA GLU A 15 9.39 -4.52 -7.07
C GLU A 15 8.59 -3.86 -5.94
N LEU A 16 7.31 -3.60 -6.21
CA LEU A 16 6.39 -3.06 -5.22
C LEU A 16 6.09 -4.07 -4.10
N SER A 17 5.99 -5.37 -4.42
CA SER A 17 5.74 -6.43 -3.43
C SER A 17 6.94 -6.61 -2.50
N SER A 18 8.16 -6.61 -3.05
CA SER A 18 9.40 -6.58 -2.25
C SER A 18 9.47 -5.32 -1.37
N LYS A 19 9.09 -4.15 -1.89
CA LYS A 19 9.10 -2.91 -1.11
C LYS A 19 8.12 -2.91 0.06
N LEU A 20 6.94 -3.51 -0.12
CA LEU A 20 5.92 -3.63 0.93
C LEU A 20 6.10 -4.88 1.82
N GLY A 21 7.08 -5.73 1.53
CA GLY A 21 7.29 -6.98 2.28
C GLY A 21 6.13 -7.97 2.16
N VAL A 22 5.47 -8.02 0.99
CA VAL A 22 4.34 -8.93 0.73
C VAL A 22 4.63 -9.81 -0.48
N ASP A 23 3.93 -10.95 -0.56
CA ASP A 23 3.97 -11.81 -1.74
C ASP A 23 3.24 -11.18 -2.95
N GLU A 24 3.45 -11.74 -4.14
CA GLU A 24 2.87 -11.21 -5.38
C GLU A 24 1.34 -11.40 -5.45
N ALA A 25 0.78 -12.42 -4.82
CA ALA A 25 -0.66 -12.64 -4.79
C ALA A 25 -1.35 -11.55 -3.97
N ARG A 26 -0.80 -11.25 -2.78
CA ARG A 26 -1.21 -10.14 -1.93
C ARG A 26 -1.08 -8.80 -2.63
N MET A 27 0.03 -8.58 -3.35
CA MET A 27 0.18 -7.37 -4.15
C MET A 27 -0.87 -7.27 -5.27
N SER A 28 -1.23 -8.39 -5.89
CA SER A 28 -2.31 -8.43 -6.86
C SER A 28 -3.64 -7.97 -6.24
N GLU A 29 -4.00 -8.45 -5.05
CA GLU A 29 -5.21 -8.00 -4.36
C GLU A 29 -5.22 -6.49 -4.11
N ILE A 30 -4.08 -5.94 -3.66
CA ILE A 30 -3.91 -4.50 -3.43
C ILE A 30 -4.11 -3.69 -4.72
N LEU A 31 -3.54 -4.16 -5.82
CA LEU A 31 -3.59 -3.48 -7.13
C LEU A 31 -4.96 -3.62 -7.83
N HIS A 32 -5.77 -4.60 -7.42
CA HIS A 32 -7.12 -4.82 -7.93
C HIS A 32 -8.20 -4.32 -6.96
N TYR A 33 -7.86 -3.38 -6.07
CA TYR A 33 -8.80 -2.67 -5.19
C TYR A 33 -9.59 -3.56 -4.20
N LYS A 34 -9.09 -4.76 -3.87
CA LYS A 34 -9.71 -5.64 -2.85
C LYS A 34 -9.40 -5.18 -1.43
N ILE A 35 -9.65 -3.91 -1.13
CA ILE A 35 -9.26 -3.26 0.14
C ILE A 35 -9.99 -3.85 1.36
N GLU A 36 -11.16 -4.46 1.14
CA GLU A 36 -11.96 -5.18 2.13
C GLU A 36 -11.23 -6.37 2.76
N ASN A 37 -10.21 -6.91 2.09
CA ASN A 37 -9.37 -8.00 2.62
C ASN A 37 -8.30 -7.50 3.60
N PHE A 38 -8.28 -6.20 3.91
CA PHE A 38 -7.23 -5.56 4.68
C PHE A 38 -7.82 -4.77 5.85
N THR A 39 -7.19 -4.92 7.00
CA THR A 39 -7.45 -4.07 8.16
C THR A 39 -6.94 -2.65 7.90
N LEU A 40 -7.48 -1.67 8.61
CA LEU A 40 -7.05 -0.28 8.49
C LEU A 40 -5.56 -0.12 8.86
N ASP A 41 -5.10 -0.79 9.91
CA ASP A 41 -3.70 -0.80 10.35
C ASP A 41 -2.76 -1.31 9.25
N ARG A 42 -3.13 -2.37 8.52
CA ARG A 42 -2.38 -2.86 7.35
C ARG A 42 -2.29 -1.82 6.24
N LEU A 43 -3.41 -1.20 5.89
CA LEU A 43 -3.46 -0.18 4.84
C LEU A 43 -2.63 1.05 5.21
N VAL A 44 -2.68 1.46 6.49
CA VAL A 44 -1.85 2.52 7.04
C VAL A 44 -0.37 2.16 6.97
N GLY A 45 0.01 0.94 7.36
CA GLY A 45 1.39 0.47 7.29
C GLY A 45 1.95 0.52 5.86
N TYR A 46 1.17 0.08 4.86
CA TYR A 46 1.57 0.20 3.46
C TYR A 46 1.72 1.65 3.02
N ALA A 47 0.81 2.53 3.45
CA ALA A 47 0.89 3.94 3.11
C ALA A 47 2.13 4.60 3.72
N GLN A 48 2.47 4.32 4.97
CA GLN A 48 3.67 4.82 5.64
C GLN A 48 4.95 4.32 4.97
N ALA A 49 4.99 3.04 4.54
CA ALA A 49 6.13 2.48 3.84
C ALA A 49 6.40 3.14 2.47
N LEU A 50 5.35 3.60 1.77
CA LEU A 50 5.48 4.26 0.47
C LEU A 50 5.68 5.77 0.59
N TYR A 51 5.12 6.37 1.64
CA TYR A 51 5.14 7.81 1.88
C TYR A 51 5.69 8.08 3.29
N PRO A 52 7.03 8.12 3.45
CA PRO A 52 7.66 8.27 4.78
C PRO A 52 7.25 9.54 5.53
N ASN A 53 6.84 10.58 4.80
CA ASN A 53 6.42 11.87 5.35
C ASN A 53 4.90 11.98 5.52
N LEU A 54 4.17 10.88 5.41
CA LEU A 54 2.72 10.87 5.58
C LEU A 54 2.35 11.21 7.02
N LYS A 55 1.70 12.36 7.22
CA LYS A 55 1.11 12.74 8.51
C LYS A 55 -0.32 12.22 8.59
N LEU A 56 -0.59 11.37 9.58
CA LEU A 56 -1.91 10.87 9.87
C LEU A 56 -2.49 11.60 11.08
N ASN A 57 -3.60 12.29 10.88
CA ASN A 57 -4.37 12.90 11.96
C ASN A 57 -5.48 11.93 12.35
N LEU A 58 -5.31 11.25 13.47
CA LEU A 58 -6.34 10.41 14.06
C LEU A 58 -7.27 11.33 14.85
N VAL A 59 -8.54 11.40 14.42
CA VAL A 59 -9.58 12.10 15.17
C VAL A 59 -10.37 11.01 15.89
N ALA A 60 -10.29 11.00 17.23
CA ALA A 60 -11.17 10.16 18.03
C ALA A 60 -12.59 10.77 17.96
N ALA A 61 -13.57 9.91 17.69
CA ALA A 61 -14.99 10.27 17.70
C ALA A 61 -15.53 10.30 19.13
#